data_AF-A0AAE1P8H4-F1
#
_entry.id   AF-A0AAE1P8H4-F1
#
_cell.length_a   1.000
_cell.length_b   1.000
_cell.length_c   1.000
_cell.angle_alpha   90.00
_cell.angle_beta   90.00
_cell.angle_gamma   90.00
#
_symmetry.space_group_name_H-M   'P 1'
#
loop_
_entity.id
_entity.type
_entity.pdbx_description
1 polymer ?
#
loop_
_entity_poly.entity_id
_entity_poly.type
_entity_poly.pdbx_seq_one_letter_code
_entity_poly.pdbx_strand_id
1 'polypeptide(L)'
;MRDDLTLHMIDHVDACVVSLQGIASLPTHPYGKLRDPRDLIYPRGQVAKMYSESDERFPQDKFTQTSDRCRVLLNLGMKSKTISAKWVKERACSVVQSVCSQCALHRSREILYYMAMQDEEEQNAIASKIQTLQFLPVMNKPLNWQYAWKGDENMSKQSKLCSSHTTSHMEETITFTNPSDLYSSHFKELVGSTELILGPIQSRNRYKVQESVLNKIGVTVDYLPLESVIEQLVVFSNAPLLYKIHARCHAIYEYLEKVLKSQPTSASELHNFQNKSILLTKKHGFVEPSRFALSSEHDCAPDLFSASIEGLDKYKLLMNALGITTNFSYSVVEKKILNKKETWGEEKLSDEAVLQMSKLIDELYKVSFTTLDNNQVSSESLHLPDTRGYLQPVNKLCFDDGSKLSSGNLLCMHHNFKVSIDMLKWLGIVSKTQKRLEGSSHHMHFGQKEPLTTRLRNILQDYPCDSGIMKELLQNADDAGATEVAFIIDLRHLPTDTLFDKMYAPLQGPSLSVYNNSEFVVAFSHKISLIGIR
;
A
#
# COMPACT_ATOMS: atom_id res chain seq x y z
N MET A 1 16.67 69.48 -31.00
CA MET A 1 17.67 69.43 -32.08
C MET A 1 18.00 68.01 -32.54
N ARG A 2 18.51 67.09 -31.69
CA ARG A 2 18.74 65.68 -32.10
C ARG A 2 17.47 65.00 -32.59
N ASP A 3 16.43 65.00 -31.77
CA ASP A 3 15.18 64.29 -32.07
C ASP A 3 14.52 64.83 -33.33
N ASP A 4 14.56 66.15 -33.54
CA ASP A 4 13.99 66.82 -34.71
C ASP A 4 14.76 66.45 -35.98
N LEU A 5 16.09 66.33 -35.90
CA LEU A 5 16.93 65.88 -37.01
C LEU A 5 16.67 64.40 -37.34
N THR A 6 16.57 63.53 -36.33
CA THR A 6 16.24 62.12 -36.51
C THR A 6 14.83 61.95 -37.11
N LEU A 7 13.86 62.76 -36.66
CA LEU A 7 12.51 62.75 -37.19
C LEU A 7 12.47 63.21 -38.65
N HIS A 8 13.20 64.28 -38.98
CA HIS A 8 13.33 64.77 -40.35
C HIS A 8 13.93 63.71 -41.29
N MET A 9 14.98 62.99 -40.84
CA MET A 9 15.57 61.89 -41.60
C MET A 9 14.58 60.75 -41.86
N ILE A 10 13.72 60.44 -40.89
CA ILE A 10 12.68 59.40 -41.01
C ILE A 10 11.56 59.84 -41.96
N ASP A 11 11.12 61.10 -41.87
CA ASP A 11 10.00 61.62 -42.66
C ASP A 11 10.32 61.78 -44.15
N HIS A 12 11.56 62.13 -44.48
CA HIS A 12 11.98 62.39 -45.86
C HIS A 12 12.70 61.21 -46.52
N VAL A 13 12.85 60.08 -45.80
CA VAL A 13 13.56 58.86 -46.25
C VAL A 13 14.88 59.23 -46.94
N ASP A 14 15.68 60.06 -46.26
CA ASP A 14 16.91 60.61 -46.81
C ASP A 14 17.94 59.47 -47.05
N ALA A 15 18.90 59.66 -47.95
CA ALA A 15 19.94 58.66 -48.25
C ALA A 15 20.74 58.25 -47.01
N CYS A 16 20.80 59.13 -46.01
CA CYS A 16 21.46 58.89 -44.73
C CYS A 16 20.60 58.18 -43.68
N VAL A 17 19.31 57.87 -43.94
CA VAL A 17 18.43 57.23 -42.95
C VAL A 17 18.94 55.85 -42.52
N VAL A 18 19.63 55.14 -43.42
CA VAL A 18 20.27 53.84 -43.12
C VAL A 18 21.42 54.00 -42.13
N SER A 19 22.09 55.16 -42.10
CA SER A 19 23.14 55.47 -41.13
C SER A 19 22.64 55.54 -39.69
N LEU A 20 21.32 55.57 -39.47
CA LEU A 20 20.74 55.42 -38.13
C LEU A 20 20.90 54.00 -37.58
N GLN A 21 21.11 52.99 -38.42
CA GLN A 21 21.46 51.64 -37.96
C GLN A 21 22.86 51.66 -37.34
N GLY A 22 23.02 51.03 -36.17
CA GLY A 22 24.27 51.07 -35.42
C GLY A 22 24.39 52.22 -34.43
N ILE A 23 23.47 53.19 -34.47
CA ILE A 23 23.51 54.38 -33.62
C ILE A 23 22.31 54.39 -32.67
N ALA A 24 22.57 54.53 -31.38
CA ALA A 24 21.54 54.76 -30.39
C ALA A 24 21.00 56.20 -30.48
N SER A 25 20.04 56.43 -31.38
CA SER A 25 19.48 57.76 -31.68
C SER A 25 18.00 57.90 -31.37
N LEU A 26 17.27 56.79 -31.20
CA LEU A 26 15.82 56.80 -31.01
C LEU A 26 15.45 56.69 -29.52
N PRO A 27 14.76 57.70 -28.94
CA PRO A 27 14.32 57.65 -27.55
C PRO A 27 13.15 56.68 -27.36
N THR A 28 13.19 55.89 -26.29
CA THR A 28 12.15 54.92 -25.93
C THR A 28 11.32 55.34 -24.73
N HIS A 29 10.10 54.82 -24.62
CA HIS A 29 9.29 54.93 -23.40
C HIS A 29 9.89 54.14 -22.23
N PRO A 30 9.67 54.54 -20.97
CA PRO A 30 9.03 55.80 -20.55
C PRO A 30 10.04 56.97 -20.41
N TYR A 31 11.34 56.69 -20.24
CA TYR A 31 12.34 57.70 -19.82
C TYR A 31 13.17 58.32 -20.94
N GLY A 32 12.91 57.98 -22.21
CA GLY A 32 13.61 58.54 -23.37
C GLY A 32 15.00 57.95 -23.61
N LYS A 33 15.27 56.73 -23.13
CA LYS A 33 16.57 56.07 -23.35
C LYS A 33 16.80 55.82 -24.82
N LEU A 34 18.00 56.15 -25.30
CA LEU A 34 18.33 56.00 -26.70
C LEU A 34 18.66 54.55 -27.05
N ARG A 35 18.10 54.08 -28.15
CA ARG A 35 18.32 52.75 -28.70
C ARG A 35 18.56 52.79 -30.20
N ASP A 36 19.29 51.79 -30.68
CA ASP A 36 19.43 51.50 -32.11
C ASP A 36 18.06 51.06 -32.66
N PRO A 37 17.66 51.45 -33.88
CA PRO A 37 16.43 50.95 -34.52
C PRO A 37 16.26 49.42 -34.45
N ARG A 38 17.36 48.65 -34.54
CA ARG A 38 17.37 47.18 -34.48
C ARG A 38 17.08 46.61 -33.10
N ASP A 39 17.22 47.44 -32.07
CA ASP A 39 16.91 47.11 -30.69
C ASP A 39 15.47 47.50 -30.30
N LEU A 40 14.68 48.06 -31.22
CA LEU A 40 13.32 48.52 -30.95
C LEU A 40 12.28 47.45 -31.26
N ILE A 41 11.17 47.51 -30.53
CA ILE A 41 9.99 46.68 -30.77
C ILE A 41 8.86 47.58 -31.26
N TYR A 42 8.21 47.17 -32.35
CA TYR A 42 7.02 47.85 -32.85
C TYR A 42 5.85 47.65 -31.88
N PRO A 43 5.24 48.71 -31.31
CA PRO A 43 4.22 48.59 -30.25
C PRO A 43 2.97 47.79 -30.64
N ARG A 44 2.63 47.78 -31.94
CA ARG A 44 1.47 47.02 -32.47
C ARG A 44 1.88 45.70 -33.15
N GLY A 45 3.13 45.28 -32.96
CA GLY A 45 3.68 44.05 -33.51
C GLY A 45 3.25 42.80 -32.73
N GLN A 46 3.46 41.63 -33.33
CA GLN A 46 3.18 40.34 -32.72
C GLN A 46 4.03 40.10 -31.46
N VAL A 47 5.32 40.46 -31.51
CA VAL A 47 6.26 40.25 -30.40
C VAL A 47 6.12 41.28 -29.28
N ALA A 48 5.37 42.36 -29.50
CA ALA A 48 5.22 43.48 -28.57
C ALA A 48 4.70 43.04 -27.19
N LYS A 49 3.81 42.04 -27.17
CA LYS A 49 3.17 41.57 -25.93
C LYS A 49 4.15 40.92 -24.93
N MET A 50 5.32 40.47 -25.39
CA MET A 50 6.39 40.01 -24.49
C MET A 50 7.13 41.16 -23.76
N TYR A 51 6.84 42.40 -24.13
CA TYR A 51 7.48 43.61 -23.62
C TYR A 51 6.47 44.52 -22.92
N SER A 52 6.99 45.27 -21.96
CA SER A 52 6.34 46.33 -21.22
C SER A 52 7.10 47.63 -21.47
N GLU A 53 6.49 48.78 -21.18
CA GLU A 53 7.18 50.07 -21.34
C GLU A 53 8.47 50.15 -20.51
N SER A 54 8.48 49.56 -19.30
CA SER A 54 9.67 49.50 -18.45
C SER A 54 10.84 48.72 -19.04
N ASP A 55 10.63 47.96 -20.13
CA ASP A 55 11.72 47.30 -20.87
C ASP A 55 12.53 48.28 -21.75
N GLU A 56 12.04 49.51 -21.94
CA GLU A 56 12.71 50.57 -22.71
C GLU A 56 13.01 50.16 -24.16
N ARG A 57 12.05 49.47 -24.79
CA ARG A 57 12.14 48.95 -26.17
C ARG A 57 11.12 49.56 -27.13
N PHE A 58 10.09 50.24 -26.62
CA PHE A 58 9.10 50.91 -27.46
C PHE A 58 9.55 52.33 -27.76
N PRO A 59 9.61 52.76 -29.04
CA PRO A 59 9.94 54.14 -29.39
C PRO A 59 8.89 55.11 -28.82
N GLN A 60 9.29 56.37 -28.56
CA GLN A 60 8.34 57.42 -28.21
C GLN A 60 7.34 57.67 -29.34
N ASP A 61 6.10 58.01 -28.97
CA ASP A 61 4.95 58.07 -29.90
C ASP A 61 5.20 58.95 -31.12
N LYS A 62 5.94 60.06 -30.98
CA LYS A 62 6.27 60.96 -32.10
C LYS A 62 7.01 60.24 -33.25
N PHE A 63 7.78 59.19 -32.96
CA PHE A 63 8.48 58.38 -33.96
C PHE A 63 7.63 57.25 -34.54
N THR A 64 6.47 56.94 -33.95
CA THR A 64 5.55 55.87 -34.41
C THR A 64 4.14 56.40 -34.72
N GLN A 65 3.96 57.71 -34.79
CA GLN A 65 2.65 58.36 -34.92
C GLN A 65 2.02 58.10 -36.30
N THR A 66 2.83 58.02 -37.35
CA THR A 66 2.37 57.78 -38.73
C THR A 66 2.77 56.39 -39.20
N SER A 67 1.98 55.82 -40.12
CA SER A 67 2.28 54.53 -40.76
C SER A 67 3.59 54.56 -41.53
N ASP A 68 3.95 55.69 -42.14
CA ASP A 68 5.19 55.86 -42.90
C ASP A 68 6.42 55.82 -42.00
N ARG A 69 6.40 56.54 -40.86
CA ARG A 69 7.48 56.49 -39.87
C ARG A 69 7.67 55.06 -39.34
N CYS A 70 6.55 54.38 -39.02
CA CYS A 70 6.61 52.97 -38.60
C CYS A 70 7.25 52.08 -39.67
N ARG A 71 6.87 52.26 -40.94
CA ARG A 71 7.43 51.50 -42.07
C ARG A 71 8.93 51.74 -42.24
N VAL A 72 9.39 52.99 -42.13
CA VAL A 72 10.82 53.32 -42.17
C VAL A 72 11.57 52.64 -41.02
N LEU A 73 11.07 52.74 -39.78
CA LEU A 73 11.70 52.09 -38.63
C LEU A 73 11.75 50.56 -38.74
N LEU A 74 10.71 49.94 -39.31
CA LEU A 74 10.71 48.51 -39.61
C LEU A 74 11.79 48.15 -40.64
N ASN A 75 11.96 48.95 -41.69
CA ASN A 75 13.03 48.78 -42.68
C ASN A 75 14.42 48.97 -42.06
N LEU A 76 14.55 49.82 -41.05
CA LEU A 76 15.79 49.99 -40.28
C LEU A 76 16.05 48.85 -39.29
N GLY A 77 15.12 47.90 -39.13
CA GLY A 77 15.32 46.66 -38.37
C GLY A 77 14.55 46.56 -37.06
N MET A 78 13.65 47.51 -36.77
CA MET A 78 12.69 47.42 -35.66
C MET A 78 11.88 46.12 -35.76
N LYS A 79 11.78 45.38 -34.66
CA LYS A 79 11.15 44.06 -34.64
C LYS A 79 9.64 44.17 -34.55
N SER A 80 8.92 43.32 -35.29
CA SER A 80 7.46 43.31 -35.29
C SER A 80 6.87 41.90 -35.24
N LYS A 81 7.25 41.03 -36.19
CA LYS A 81 6.70 39.68 -36.30
C LYS A 81 7.57 38.61 -35.63
N THR A 82 8.89 38.69 -35.84
CA THR A 82 9.84 37.68 -35.38
C THR A 82 11.02 38.31 -34.64
N ILE A 83 11.57 37.55 -33.71
CA ILE A 83 12.79 37.83 -32.96
C ILE A 83 13.63 36.55 -32.85
N SER A 84 14.96 36.70 -32.80
CA SER A 84 15.86 35.55 -32.66
C SER A 84 15.71 34.84 -31.32
N ALA A 85 16.07 33.55 -31.24
CA ALA A 85 16.17 32.80 -29.99
C ALA A 85 16.95 33.51 -28.85
N LYS A 86 17.97 34.33 -29.18
CA LYS A 86 18.71 35.15 -28.19
C LYS A 86 17.79 36.16 -27.49
N TRP A 87 16.89 36.78 -28.24
CA TRP A 87 15.94 37.76 -27.71
C TRP A 87 14.83 37.08 -26.90
N VAL A 88 14.38 35.90 -27.35
CA VAL A 88 13.43 35.09 -26.57
C VAL A 88 14.04 34.69 -25.22
N LYS A 89 15.32 34.29 -25.21
CA LYS A 89 16.07 34.02 -23.97
C LYS A 89 16.10 35.22 -23.03
N GLU A 90 16.40 36.41 -23.55
CA GLU A 90 16.39 37.65 -22.76
C GLU A 90 15.02 37.89 -22.12
N ARG A 91 13.93 37.63 -22.85
CA ARG A 91 12.56 37.76 -22.33
C ARG A 91 12.21 36.70 -21.29
N ALA A 92 12.66 35.46 -21.47
CA ALA A 92 12.48 34.41 -20.47
C ALA A 92 13.22 34.75 -19.17
N CYS A 93 14.46 35.26 -19.24
CA CYS A 93 15.21 35.71 -18.06
C CYS A 93 14.51 36.83 -17.29
N SER A 94 13.78 37.73 -17.97
CA SER A 94 13.13 38.86 -17.31
C SER A 94 11.83 38.49 -16.60
N VAL A 95 11.33 37.24 -16.73
CA VAL A 95 10.10 36.79 -16.05
C VAL A 95 10.23 36.92 -14.53
N VAL A 96 11.31 36.40 -13.93
CA VAL A 96 11.56 36.50 -12.47
C VAL A 96 11.91 37.91 -12.01
N GLN A 97 12.28 38.81 -12.93
CA GLN A 97 12.60 40.21 -12.65
C GLN A 97 11.38 41.14 -12.80
N SER A 98 10.21 40.59 -13.10
CA SER A 98 9.00 41.37 -13.34
C SER A 98 8.56 42.16 -12.12
N VAL A 99 7.86 43.27 -12.37
CA VAL A 99 7.32 44.17 -11.34
C VAL A 99 6.29 43.45 -10.46
N CYS A 100 5.50 42.53 -11.01
CA CYS A 100 4.56 41.70 -10.27
C CYS A 100 4.41 40.30 -10.87
N SER A 101 3.82 39.37 -10.10
CA SER A 101 3.57 37.98 -10.51
C SER A 101 2.67 37.86 -11.74
N GLN A 102 1.68 38.75 -11.89
CA GLN A 102 0.79 38.75 -13.05
C GLN A 102 1.48 39.22 -14.33
N CYS A 103 2.36 40.22 -14.26
CA CYS A 103 3.21 40.63 -15.38
C CYS A 103 4.18 39.51 -15.78
N ALA A 104 4.77 38.82 -14.79
CA ALA A 104 5.62 37.64 -15.03
C ALA A 104 4.84 36.54 -15.75
N LEU A 105 3.63 36.22 -15.29
CA LEU A 105 2.75 35.23 -15.88
C LEU A 105 2.36 35.61 -17.31
N HIS A 106 2.00 36.87 -17.54
CA HIS A 106 1.69 37.36 -18.88
C HIS A 106 2.87 37.12 -19.82
N ARG A 107 4.08 37.58 -19.45
CA ARG A 107 5.28 37.41 -20.28
C ARG A 107 5.59 35.94 -20.56
N SER A 108 5.51 35.08 -19.55
CA SER A 108 5.70 33.63 -19.69
C SER A 108 4.74 33.04 -20.75
N ARG A 109 3.46 33.41 -20.69
CA ARG A 109 2.45 32.98 -21.67
C ARG A 109 2.74 33.47 -23.09
N GLU A 110 3.17 34.72 -23.24
CA GLU A 110 3.49 35.29 -24.55
C GLU A 110 4.72 34.62 -25.18
N ILE A 111 5.72 34.25 -24.38
CA ILE A 111 6.90 33.50 -24.85
C ILE A 111 6.48 32.14 -25.42
N LEU A 112 5.66 31.38 -24.67
CA LEU A 112 5.16 30.09 -25.13
C LEU A 112 4.28 30.21 -26.37
N TYR A 113 3.43 31.24 -26.42
CA TYR A 113 2.58 31.50 -27.60
C TYR A 113 3.43 31.84 -28.83
N TYR A 114 4.46 32.69 -28.67
CA TYR A 114 5.38 33.00 -29.75
C TYR A 114 6.09 31.74 -30.27
N MET A 115 6.62 30.92 -29.36
CA MET A 115 7.30 29.67 -29.70
C MET A 115 6.36 28.70 -30.44
N ALA A 116 5.11 28.56 -29.99
CA ALA A 116 4.13 27.68 -30.63
C ALA A 116 3.73 28.10 -32.05
N MET A 117 4.00 29.35 -32.43
CA MET A 117 3.77 29.86 -33.79
C MET A 117 4.97 29.72 -34.73
N GLN A 118 6.13 29.32 -34.22
CA GLN A 118 7.33 29.14 -35.05
C GLN A 118 7.35 27.74 -35.70
N ASP A 119 8.17 27.60 -36.74
CA ASP A 119 8.52 26.29 -37.29
C ASP A 119 9.34 25.44 -36.32
N GLU A 120 9.54 24.18 -36.69
CA GLU A 120 10.22 23.19 -35.84
C GLU A 120 11.68 23.53 -35.55
N GLU A 121 12.41 24.09 -36.51
CA GLU A 121 13.82 24.44 -36.36
C GLU A 121 13.99 25.57 -35.34
N GLU A 122 13.20 26.63 -35.49
CA GLU A 122 13.25 27.77 -34.57
C GLU A 122 12.70 27.40 -33.19
N GLN A 123 11.69 26.52 -33.09
CA GLN A 123 11.26 25.97 -31.80
C GLN A 123 12.42 25.29 -31.07
N ASN A 124 13.19 24.42 -31.75
CA ASN A 124 14.32 23.73 -31.14
C ASN A 124 15.45 24.72 -30.76
N ALA A 125 15.71 25.72 -31.60
CA ALA A 125 16.68 26.78 -31.32
C ALA A 125 16.30 27.58 -30.06
N ILE A 126 15.02 27.96 -29.93
CA ILE A 126 14.49 28.65 -28.74
C ILE A 126 14.57 27.75 -27.51
N ALA A 127 14.09 26.50 -27.60
CA ALA A 127 14.04 25.56 -26.50
C ALA A 127 15.41 25.36 -25.84
N SER A 128 16.45 25.12 -26.65
CA SER A 128 17.83 24.94 -26.18
C SER A 128 18.37 26.11 -25.34
N LYS A 129 17.81 27.32 -25.51
CA LYS A 129 18.24 28.53 -24.81
C LYS A 129 17.46 28.81 -23.53
N ILE A 130 16.24 28.28 -23.40
CA ILE A 130 15.32 28.63 -22.31
C ILE A 130 14.99 27.46 -21.37
N GLN A 131 15.33 26.23 -21.73
CA GLN A 131 15.03 25.02 -20.93
C GLN A 131 15.61 25.04 -19.50
N THR A 132 16.64 25.84 -19.23
CA THR A 132 17.28 25.98 -17.91
C THR A 132 16.91 27.28 -17.18
N LEU A 133 15.93 28.03 -17.69
CA LEU A 133 15.53 29.30 -17.12
C LEU A 133 14.26 29.14 -16.28
N GLN A 134 14.22 29.84 -15.15
CA GLN A 134 13.03 29.91 -14.30
C GLN A 134 12.03 30.89 -14.91
N PHE A 135 11.17 30.43 -15.82
CA PHE A 135 10.20 31.30 -16.48
C PHE A 135 8.80 30.69 -16.59
N LEU A 136 8.60 29.44 -16.20
CA LEU A 136 7.29 28.79 -16.22
C LEU A 136 6.61 28.83 -14.86
N PRO A 137 5.30 29.12 -14.82
CA PRO A 137 4.57 29.23 -13.57
C PRO A 137 4.34 27.86 -12.94
N VAL A 138 4.50 27.77 -11.63
CA VAL A 138 4.05 26.63 -10.82
C VAL A 138 2.55 26.81 -10.53
N MET A 139 1.79 25.73 -10.62
CA MET A 139 0.36 25.71 -10.28
C MET A 139 0.18 25.91 -8.77
N ASN A 140 -0.64 26.90 -8.40
CA ASN A 140 -1.08 27.08 -7.03
C ASN A 140 -1.98 25.92 -6.60
N LYS A 141 -1.97 25.61 -5.29
CA LYS A 141 -2.81 24.57 -4.72
C LYS A 141 -4.28 24.77 -5.13
N PRO A 142 -4.91 23.79 -5.79
CA PRO A 142 -6.31 23.92 -6.17
C PRO A 142 -7.20 24.13 -4.94
N LEU A 143 -8.21 24.99 -5.02
CA LEU A 143 -9.11 25.32 -3.88
C LEU A 143 -9.76 24.09 -3.23
N ASN A 144 -10.04 23.06 -4.01
CA ASN A 144 -10.65 21.80 -3.55
C ASN A 144 -9.60 20.71 -3.21
N TRP A 145 -8.33 21.07 -3.08
CA TRP A 145 -7.25 20.16 -2.74
C TRP A 145 -6.95 20.18 -1.24
N GLN A 146 -7.13 19.03 -0.59
CA GLN A 146 -7.05 18.93 0.88
C GLN A 146 -5.76 18.25 1.37
N TYR A 147 -4.94 17.75 0.44
CA TYR A 147 -3.69 17.07 0.74
C TYR A 147 -2.51 18.05 0.67
N ALA A 148 -1.32 17.57 1.00
CA ALA A 148 -0.08 18.29 0.71
C ALA A 148 -0.03 18.66 -0.78
N TRP A 149 0.60 19.79 -1.11
CA TRP A 149 0.75 20.27 -2.47
C TRP A 149 2.19 20.71 -2.67
N LYS A 150 2.89 20.11 -3.65
CA LYS A 150 4.33 20.32 -3.82
C LYS A 150 4.67 21.80 -4.10
N GLY A 151 3.76 22.51 -4.77
CA GLY A 151 3.92 23.93 -5.07
C GLY A 151 3.95 24.85 -3.85
N ASP A 152 3.51 24.40 -2.66
CA ASP A 152 3.52 25.21 -1.44
C ASP A 152 4.91 25.27 -0.78
N GLU A 153 5.79 24.29 -1.02
CA GLU A 153 7.11 24.18 -0.37
C GLU A 153 8.08 25.31 -0.75
N ASN A 154 7.94 25.88 -1.95
CA ASN A 154 8.84 26.90 -2.50
C ASN A 154 8.30 28.34 -2.36
N MET A 155 7.29 28.56 -1.51
CA MET A 155 6.64 29.86 -1.36
C MET A 155 7.48 30.85 -0.54
N SER A 156 8.28 31.68 -1.22
CA SER A 156 8.74 32.95 -0.65
C SER A 156 7.59 33.96 -0.70
N LYS A 157 6.94 34.18 0.45
CA LYS A 157 5.72 35.01 0.61
C LYS A 157 5.98 36.52 0.49
N GLN A 158 6.44 36.99 -0.66
CA GLN A 158 6.46 38.42 -0.98
C GLN A 158 5.82 38.68 -2.34
N SER A 159 4.55 39.05 -2.33
CA SER A 159 3.84 39.51 -3.52
C SER A 159 4.22 40.96 -3.83
N LYS A 160 5.00 41.17 -4.88
CA LYS A 160 5.17 42.51 -5.47
C LYS A 160 3.92 42.83 -6.30
N LEU A 161 3.25 43.93 -6.00
CA LEU A 161 2.09 44.44 -6.75
C LEU A 161 2.52 45.66 -7.59
N CYS A 162 2.00 45.77 -8.81
CA CYS A 162 2.20 46.93 -9.66
C CYS A 162 0.89 47.73 -9.79
N SER A 163 0.97 48.99 -10.20
CA SER A 163 -0.18 49.91 -10.35
C SER A 163 -1.31 49.39 -11.23
N SER A 164 -1.02 48.51 -12.20
CA SER A 164 -2.03 47.88 -13.08
C SER A 164 -2.71 46.65 -12.47
N HIS A 165 -2.21 46.14 -11.34
CA HIS A 165 -2.69 44.93 -10.68
C HIS A 165 -2.97 45.17 -9.18
N THR A 166 -3.36 46.39 -8.80
CA THR A 166 -3.58 46.80 -7.40
C THR A 166 -4.95 46.44 -6.80
N THR A 167 -5.92 45.97 -7.58
CA THR A 167 -7.29 45.76 -7.09
C THR A 167 -7.84 44.34 -7.35
N SER A 168 -8.24 43.71 -6.24
CA SER A 168 -9.35 42.74 -6.09
C SER A 168 -9.32 41.39 -6.83
N HIS A 169 -8.18 40.89 -7.30
CA HIS A 169 -8.03 39.46 -7.56
C HIS A 169 -7.00 38.91 -6.59
N MET A 170 -7.40 37.84 -5.88
CA MET A 170 -6.70 37.18 -4.77
C MET A 170 -5.18 37.28 -4.83
N GLU A 171 -4.59 37.50 -3.66
CA GLU A 171 -3.14 37.59 -3.34
C GLU A 171 -2.37 36.30 -3.68
N GLU A 172 -2.57 35.75 -4.88
CA GLU A 172 -1.91 34.55 -5.35
C GLU A 172 -0.53 34.91 -5.86
N THR A 173 0.46 34.71 -5.00
CA THR A 173 1.87 34.74 -5.39
C THR A 173 2.11 33.58 -6.36
N ILE A 174 2.60 33.88 -7.56
CA ILE A 174 2.91 32.86 -8.57
C ILE A 174 4.41 32.63 -8.54
N THR A 175 4.81 31.39 -8.26
CA THR A 175 6.21 30.96 -8.30
C THR A 175 6.58 30.53 -9.70
N PHE A 176 7.81 30.81 -10.12
CA PHE A 176 8.34 30.40 -11.43
C PHE A 176 9.53 29.48 -11.24
N THR A 177 9.62 28.42 -12.05
CA THR A 177 10.71 27.44 -12.00
C THR A 177 11.15 27.01 -13.40
N ASN A 178 12.17 26.16 -13.46
CA ASN A 178 12.68 25.61 -14.71
C ASN A 178 11.66 24.65 -15.33
N PRO A 179 11.57 24.61 -16.67
CA PRO A 179 10.74 23.63 -17.37
C PRO A 179 10.95 22.17 -16.97
N SER A 180 12.19 21.75 -16.75
CA SER A 180 12.55 20.37 -16.37
C SER A 180 11.94 19.90 -15.06
N ASP A 181 11.59 20.85 -14.19
CA ASP A 181 11.07 20.56 -12.86
C ASP A 181 9.53 20.42 -12.87
N LEU A 182 8.90 20.65 -14.03
CA LEU A 182 7.45 20.75 -14.16
C LEU A 182 6.84 19.58 -14.91
N TYR A 183 5.68 19.17 -14.41
CA TYR A 183 4.81 18.19 -15.04
C TYR A 183 3.58 18.87 -15.63
N SER A 184 3.06 18.32 -16.72
CA SER A 184 1.86 18.84 -17.38
C SER A 184 0.68 18.95 -16.41
N SER A 185 -0.15 19.97 -16.60
CA SER A 185 -1.32 20.26 -15.76
C SER A 185 -2.34 19.10 -15.66
N HIS A 186 -2.34 18.17 -16.63
CA HIS A 186 -3.23 17.01 -16.62
C HIS A 186 -2.80 15.94 -15.59
N PHE A 187 -1.54 15.96 -15.12
CA PHE A 187 -1.02 15.03 -14.11
C PHE A 187 -1.28 15.46 -12.66
N LYS A 188 -1.97 16.59 -12.44
CA LYS A 188 -2.19 17.17 -11.10
C LYS A 188 -2.82 16.21 -10.10
N GLU A 189 -3.71 15.31 -10.54
CA GLU A 189 -4.37 14.34 -9.65
C GLU A 189 -3.48 13.13 -9.34
N LEU A 190 -2.44 12.89 -10.15
CA LEU A 190 -1.54 11.74 -10.05
C LEU A 190 -0.28 12.02 -9.23
N VAL A 191 0.24 13.26 -9.28
CA VAL A 191 1.52 13.64 -8.62
C VAL A 191 1.51 15.04 -8.02
N GLY A 192 0.35 15.69 -7.84
CA GLY A 192 0.31 17.08 -7.35
C GLY A 192 0.86 17.30 -5.93
N SER A 193 0.94 16.24 -5.11
CA SER A 193 1.56 16.28 -3.77
C SER A 193 3.06 16.00 -3.80
N THR A 194 3.57 15.39 -4.86
CA THR A 194 4.97 14.90 -4.95
C THR A 194 5.79 15.71 -5.94
N GLU A 195 5.18 16.22 -7.00
CA GLU A 195 5.82 16.91 -8.12
C GLU A 195 5.22 18.30 -8.39
N LEU A 196 6.02 19.20 -8.98
CA LEU A 196 5.56 20.53 -9.36
C LEU A 196 4.73 20.46 -10.65
N ILE A 197 3.51 20.98 -10.59
CA ILE A 197 2.60 20.99 -11.74
C ILE A 197 2.68 22.34 -12.46
N LEU A 198 2.70 22.31 -13.80
CA LEU A 198 2.66 23.50 -14.63
C LEU A 198 1.38 24.31 -14.38
N GLY A 199 1.56 25.57 -13.99
CA GLY A 199 0.51 26.54 -13.76
C GLY A 199 -0.27 26.92 -15.02
N PRO A 200 -1.33 27.74 -14.89
CA PRO A 200 -2.21 28.07 -16.00
C PRO A 200 -1.49 28.93 -17.04
N ILE A 201 -1.02 28.32 -18.13
CA ILE A 201 -0.40 29.01 -19.28
C ILE A 201 -1.40 29.38 -20.39
N GLN A 202 -2.65 28.92 -20.29
CA GLN A 202 -3.68 29.19 -21.30
C GLN A 202 -4.49 30.45 -20.96
N SER A 203 -4.81 31.24 -21.98
CA SER A 203 -5.79 32.33 -21.91
C SER A 203 -7.03 31.95 -22.73
N ARG A 204 -8.23 32.35 -22.26
CA ARG A 204 -9.54 31.93 -22.80
C ARG A 204 -9.71 32.11 -24.32
N ASN A 205 -8.97 33.04 -24.94
CA ASN A 205 -9.14 33.44 -26.35
C ASN A 205 -7.87 33.25 -27.21
N ARG A 206 -6.97 32.31 -26.87
CA ARG A 206 -5.73 32.11 -27.63
C ARG A 206 -5.50 30.68 -28.07
N TYR A 207 -4.66 30.53 -29.10
CA TYR A 207 -4.16 29.24 -29.57
C TYR A 207 -3.61 28.42 -28.40
N LYS A 208 -4.04 27.16 -28.31
CA LYS A 208 -3.60 26.23 -27.28
C LYS A 208 -2.14 25.86 -27.54
N VAL A 209 -1.26 26.15 -26.58
CA VAL A 209 0.13 25.66 -26.62
C VAL A 209 0.09 24.13 -26.65
N GLN A 210 0.69 23.54 -27.68
CA GLN A 210 0.71 22.09 -27.87
C GLN A 210 1.67 21.45 -26.85
N GLU A 211 1.37 20.22 -26.43
CA GLU A 211 2.26 19.48 -25.51
C GLU A 211 3.63 19.17 -26.14
N SER A 212 3.71 19.08 -27.47
CA SER A 212 4.99 18.98 -28.20
C SER A 212 5.94 20.15 -27.92
N VAL A 213 5.41 21.38 -27.81
CA VAL A 213 6.18 22.58 -27.49
C VAL A 213 6.66 22.54 -26.03
N LEU A 214 5.81 22.07 -25.12
CA LEU A 214 6.14 21.90 -23.70
C LEU A 214 7.22 20.83 -23.50
N ASN A 215 7.12 19.72 -24.22
CA ASN A 215 8.12 18.65 -24.19
C ASN A 215 9.47 19.14 -24.69
N LYS A 216 9.49 19.90 -25.81
CA LYS A 216 10.73 20.48 -26.38
C LYS A 216 11.50 21.35 -25.37
N ILE A 217 10.81 22.11 -24.53
CA ILE A 217 11.44 22.96 -23.51
C ILE A 217 11.79 22.21 -22.22
N GLY A 218 11.39 20.94 -22.08
CA GLY A 218 11.74 20.07 -20.95
C GLY A 218 10.61 19.81 -19.95
N VAL A 219 9.39 20.30 -20.17
CA VAL A 219 8.24 19.95 -19.31
C VAL A 219 7.84 18.50 -19.57
N THR A 220 7.66 17.74 -18.50
CA THR A 220 7.26 16.34 -18.60
C THR A 220 5.77 16.22 -18.97
N VAL A 221 5.48 15.63 -20.14
CA VAL A 221 4.12 15.50 -20.69
C VAL A 221 3.64 14.06 -20.90
N ASP A 222 4.55 13.08 -20.98
CA ASP A 222 4.20 11.72 -21.44
C ASP A 222 4.29 10.64 -20.34
N TYR A 223 5.25 10.76 -19.41
CA TYR A 223 5.56 9.72 -18.44
C TYR A 223 5.81 10.29 -17.05
N LEU A 224 5.21 9.66 -16.04
CA LEU A 224 5.44 9.93 -14.62
C LEU A 224 6.30 8.83 -14.00
N PRO A 225 7.33 9.18 -13.19
CA PRO A 225 8.06 8.22 -12.37
C PRO A 225 7.11 7.44 -11.46
N LEU A 226 7.26 6.12 -11.42
CA LEU A 226 6.39 5.25 -10.62
C LEU A 226 6.48 5.57 -9.13
N GLU A 227 7.69 5.86 -8.63
CA GLU A 227 7.91 6.27 -7.26
C GLU A 227 7.05 7.49 -6.88
N SER A 228 7.08 8.57 -7.67
CA SER A 228 6.31 9.79 -7.41
C SER A 228 4.79 9.56 -7.43
N VAL A 229 4.33 8.67 -8.31
CA VAL A 229 2.91 8.29 -8.43
C VAL A 229 2.46 7.44 -7.24
N ILE A 230 3.29 6.50 -6.79
CA ILE A 230 3.00 5.68 -5.62
C ILE A 230 3.05 6.52 -4.34
N GLU A 231 4.01 7.43 -4.23
CA GLU A 231 4.12 8.30 -3.06
C GLU A 231 2.91 9.25 -2.94
N GLN A 232 2.27 9.61 -4.05
CA GLN A 232 0.98 10.30 -4.02
C GLN A 232 -0.11 9.49 -3.28
N LEU A 233 -0.16 8.16 -3.45
CA LEU A 233 -1.09 7.28 -2.71
C LEU A 233 -0.74 7.21 -1.22
N VAL A 234 0.55 7.26 -0.88
CA VAL A 234 1.01 7.31 0.52
C VAL A 234 0.59 8.62 1.19
N VAL A 235 0.70 9.74 0.48
CA VAL A 235 0.18 11.03 0.98
C VAL A 235 -1.33 10.95 1.22
N PHE A 236 -2.07 10.27 0.34
CA PHE A 236 -3.51 10.07 0.52
C PHE A 236 -3.85 9.15 1.70
N SER A 237 -3.06 8.11 1.96
CA SER A 237 -3.33 7.17 3.06
C SER A 237 -3.05 7.75 4.44
N ASN A 238 -2.14 8.72 4.53
CA ASN A 238 -1.84 9.44 5.78
C ASN A 238 -2.82 10.59 6.09
N ALA A 239 -3.80 10.86 5.22
CA ALA A 239 -4.76 11.93 5.38
C ALA A 239 -6.17 11.40 5.73
N PRO A 240 -7.04 12.21 6.37
CA PRO A 240 -8.41 11.81 6.65
C PRO A 240 -9.17 11.40 5.37
N LEU A 241 -9.87 10.25 5.42
CA LEU A 241 -10.62 9.72 4.28
C LEU A 241 -11.81 10.63 3.93
N LEU A 242 -11.82 11.13 2.71
CA LEU A 242 -12.85 12.05 2.20
C LEU A 242 -13.60 11.46 1.00
N TYR A 243 -14.82 11.93 0.76
CA TYR A 243 -15.73 11.38 -0.26
C TYR A 243 -15.15 11.32 -1.69
N LYS A 244 -14.17 12.15 -2.05
CA LYS A 244 -13.54 12.20 -3.39
C LYS A 244 -12.24 11.41 -3.53
N ILE A 245 -11.72 10.82 -2.47
CA ILE A 245 -10.43 10.12 -2.49
C ILE A 245 -10.43 8.91 -3.44
N HIS A 246 -11.57 8.21 -3.52
CA HIS A 246 -11.76 7.05 -4.38
C HIS A 246 -11.49 7.38 -5.86
N ALA A 247 -12.09 8.45 -6.39
CA ALA A 247 -11.90 8.83 -7.79
C ALA A 247 -10.43 9.15 -8.12
N ARG A 248 -9.71 9.79 -7.18
CA ARG A 248 -8.27 10.09 -7.34
C ARG A 248 -7.41 8.83 -7.31
N CYS A 249 -7.67 7.93 -6.36
CA CYS A 249 -6.96 6.65 -6.29
C CYS A 249 -7.21 5.81 -7.55
N HIS A 250 -8.45 5.78 -8.04
CA HIS A 250 -8.78 5.08 -9.29
C HIS A 250 -8.06 5.66 -10.52
N ALA A 251 -7.88 6.98 -10.59
CA ALA A 251 -7.09 7.61 -11.66
C ALA A 251 -5.62 7.18 -11.59
N ILE A 252 -5.05 7.06 -10.38
CA ILE A 252 -3.69 6.54 -10.17
C ILE A 252 -3.60 5.06 -10.57
N TYR A 253 -4.52 4.22 -10.10
CA TYR A 253 -4.54 2.80 -10.48
C TYR A 253 -4.70 2.59 -11.98
N GLU A 254 -5.52 3.40 -12.64
CA GLU A 254 -5.70 3.37 -14.09
C GLU A 254 -4.43 3.77 -14.84
N TYR A 255 -3.70 4.79 -14.35
CA TYR A 255 -2.40 5.16 -14.89
C TYR A 255 -1.38 4.01 -14.75
N LEU A 256 -1.24 3.44 -13.55
CA LEU A 256 -0.30 2.34 -13.29
C LEU A 256 -0.62 1.09 -14.13
N GLU A 257 -1.90 0.75 -14.25
CA GLU A 257 -2.38 -0.33 -15.13
C GLU A 257 -2.01 -0.06 -16.60
N LYS A 258 -2.14 1.19 -17.06
CA LYS A 258 -1.73 1.58 -18.43
C LYS A 258 -0.21 1.46 -18.62
N VAL A 259 0.59 1.87 -17.65
CA VAL A 259 2.06 1.72 -17.70
C VAL A 259 2.46 0.24 -17.74
N LEU A 260 1.81 -0.61 -16.96
CA LEU A 260 2.08 -2.06 -17.01
C LEU A 260 1.71 -2.69 -18.36
N LYS A 261 0.65 -2.21 -19.01
CA LYS A 261 0.28 -2.67 -20.36
C LYS A 261 1.31 -2.29 -21.41
N SER A 262 1.94 -1.11 -21.30
CA SER A 262 2.96 -0.67 -22.26
C SER A 262 4.37 -1.16 -21.92
N GLN A 263 4.68 -1.33 -20.63
CA GLN A 263 6.01 -1.67 -20.11
C GLN A 263 5.90 -2.72 -18.99
N PRO A 264 5.75 -4.01 -19.34
CA PRO A 264 5.59 -5.09 -18.35
C PRO A 264 6.75 -5.24 -17.35
N THR A 265 7.96 -4.79 -17.71
CA THR A 265 9.15 -4.81 -16.84
C THR A 265 8.97 -4.00 -15.55
N SER A 266 8.09 -3.00 -15.58
CA SER A 266 7.73 -2.14 -14.44
C SER A 266 7.09 -2.91 -13.27
N ALA A 267 6.60 -4.14 -13.50
CA ALA A 267 6.01 -4.96 -12.44
C ALA A 267 6.99 -5.25 -11.29
N SER A 268 8.27 -5.44 -11.61
CA SER A 268 9.32 -5.67 -10.61
C SER A 268 9.56 -4.46 -9.70
N GLU A 269 9.49 -3.26 -10.26
CA GLU A 269 9.60 -2.01 -9.51
C GLU A 269 8.37 -1.80 -8.62
N LEU A 270 7.16 -2.05 -9.14
CA LEU A 270 5.92 -1.94 -8.37
C LEU A 270 5.86 -2.91 -7.18
N HIS A 271 6.40 -4.12 -7.34
CA HIS A 271 6.47 -5.11 -6.27
C HIS A 271 7.23 -4.58 -5.03
N ASN A 272 8.19 -3.67 -5.19
CA ASN A 272 8.92 -3.07 -4.06
C ASN A 272 8.01 -2.23 -3.14
N PHE A 273 6.85 -1.80 -3.63
CA PHE A 273 5.90 -0.99 -2.87
C PHE A 273 4.79 -1.81 -2.18
N GLN A 274 4.85 -3.14 -2.21
CA GLN A 274 3.82 -4.03 -1.63
C GLN A 274 3.59 -3.84 -0.12
N ASN A 275 4.55 -3.25 0.60
CA ASN A 275 4.46 -2.97 2.04
C ASN A 275 4.09 -1.51 2.36
N LYS A 276 3.74 -0.70 1.37
CA LYS A 276 3.20 0.65 1.58
C LYS A 276 1.67 0.59 1.63
N SER A 277 1.03 1.40 2.47
CA SER A 277 -0.43 1.49 2.55
C SER A 277 -0.99 2.27 1.35
N ILE A 278 -1.16 1.58 0.21
CA ILE A 278 -1.49 2.19 -1.09
C ILE A 278 -2.74 1.61 -1.73
N LEU A 279 -3.29 0.52 -1.19
CA LEU A 279 -4.49 -0.14 -1.71
C LEU A 279 -5.73 0.38 -0.99
N LEU A 280 -6.60 1.13 -1.67
CA LEU A 280 -7.82 1.66 -1.09
C LEU A 280 -8.95 0.62 -1.17
N THR A 281 -9.46 0.23 0.00
CA THR A 281 -10.58 -0.69 0.17
C THR A 281 -11.80 0.03 0.73
N LYS A 282 -13.01 -0.40 0.36
CA LYS A 282 -14.26 0.20 0.88
C LYS A 282 -14.44 0.00 2.38
N LYS A 283 -13.97 -1.13 2.92
CA LYS A 283 -14.20 -1.55 4.30
C LYS A 283 -13.14 -1.03 5.26
N HIS A 284 -11.87 -1.06 4.86
CA HIS A 284 -10.73 -0.81 5.75
C HIS A 284 -9.94 0.44 5.39
N GLY A 285 -10.36 1.21 4.37
CA GLY A 285 -9.56 2.32 3.87
C GLY A 285 -8.29 1.80 3.19
N PHE A 286 -7.16 2.47 3.42
CA PHE A 286 -5.88 2.09 2.83
C PHE A 286 -5.23 0.91 3.56
N VAL A 287 -4.83 -0.10 2.81
CA VAL A 287 -4.11 -1.28 3.30
C VAL A 287 -2.84 -1.52 2.48
N GLU A 288 -1.93 -2.31 3.03
CA GLU A 288 -0.74 -2.78 2.32
C GLU A 288 -1.11 -3.93 1.38
N PRO A 289 -0.69 -3.90 0.10
CA PRO A 289 -0.90 -5.01 -0.83
C PRO A 289 -0.42 -6.37 -0.31
N SER A 290 0.72 -6.43 0.39
CA SER A 290 1.28 -7.68 0.94
C SER A 290 0.42 -8.31 2.05
N ARG A 291 -0.56 -7.57 2.56
CA ARG A 291 -1.52 -8.03 3.57
C ARG A 291 -2.91 -8.24 2.99
N PHE A 292 -3.09 -8.16 1.68
CA PHE A 292 -4.39 -8.24 1.02
C PHE A 292 -4.52 -9.46 0.11
N ALA A 293 -5.65 -10.16 0.18
CA ALA A 293 -6.02 -11.25 -0.74
C ALA A 293 -7.42 -11.06 -1.31
N LEU A 294 -7.66 -11.57 -2.53
CA LEU A 294 -8.91 -11.35 -3.27
C LEU A 294 -10.07 -12.21 -2.75
N SER A 295 -9.77 -13.38 -2.21
CA SER A 295 -10.73 -14.33 -1.69
C SER A 295 -10.25 -14.90 -0.36
N SER A 296 -10.95 -14.55 0.71
CA SER A 296 -10.94 -15.32 1.96
C SER A 296 -12.35 -15.24 2.56
N GLU A 297 -12.80 -16.34 3.16
CA GLU A 297 -14.12 -16.40 3.82
C GLU A 297 -14.17 -15.51 5.06
N HIS A 298 -13.02 -15.18 5.65
CA HIS A 298 -12.93 -14.43 6.88
C HIS A 298 -11.98 -13.25 6.73
N ASP A 299 -12.54 -12.07 6.93
CA ASP A 299 -11.75 -10.86 7.09
C ASP A 299 -10.96 -10.94 8.41
N CYS A 300 -9.67 -11.20 8.26
CA CYS A 300 -8.67 -11.34 9.32
C CYS A 300 -8.08 -9.98 9.73
N ALA A 301 -8.78 -8.88 9.46
CA ALA A 301 -8.38 -7.56 9.93
C ALA A 301 -8.19 -7.54 11.46
N PRO A 302 -7.17 -6.84 11.98
CA PRO A 302 -6.32 -5.91 11.25
C PRO A 302 -5.11 -6.57 10.57
N ASP A 303 -4.81 -7.85 10.77
CA ASP A 303 -3.52 -8.44 10.36
C ASP A 303 -3.43 -8.75 8.87
N LEU A 304 -4.49 -9.37 8.34
CA LEU A 304 -4.64 -9.77 6.95
C LEU A 304 -6.03 -9.35 6.47
N PHE A 305 -6.11 -8.75 5.30
CA PHE A 305 -7.32 -8.15 4.78
C PHE A 305 -7.82 -8.96 3.58
N SER A 306 -9.11 -9.23 3.56
CA SER A 306 -9.76 -9.82 2.40
C SER A 306 -11.04 -9.07 2.08
N ALA A 307 -11.25 -8.82 0.80
CA ALA A 307 -12.48 -8.20 0.32
C ALA A 307 -12.71 -8.54 -1.15
N SER A 308 -13.98 -8.60 -1.55
CA SER A 308 -14.33 -8.54 -2.96
C SER A 308 -13.78 -7.26 -3.56
N ILE A 309 -13.20 -7.37 -4.75
CA ILE A 309 -12.48 -6.27 -5.39
C ILE A 309 -13.43 -5.31 -6.10
N GLU A 310 -14.51 -4.87 -5.44
CA GLU A 310 -15.50 -4.01 -6.07
C GLU A 310 -14.86 -2.71 -6.59
N GLY A 311 -14.59 -2.68 -7.90
CA GLY A 311 -13.96 -1.57 -8.60
C GLY A 311 -12.47 -1.71 -8.90
N LEU A 312 -11.71 -2.65 -8.29
CA LEU A 312 -10.31 -2.92 -8.67
C LEU A 312 -10.14 -4.18 -9.53
N ASP A 313 -11.20 -4.97 -9.77
CA ASP A 313 -11.21 -6.11 -10.71
C ASP A 313 -10.68 -5.76 -12.12
N LYS A 314 -10.78 -4.48 -12.50
CA LYS A 314 -10.31 -3.95 -13.79
C LYS A 314 -8.79 -3.69 -13.85
N TYR A 315 -8.08 -3.73 -12.72
CA TYR A 315 -6.63 -3.45 -12.63
C TYR A 315 -5.82 -4.73 -12.36
N LYS A 316 -6.08 -5.81 -13.11
CA LYS A 316 -5.51 -7.14 -12.83
C LYS A 316 -3.99 -7.15 -12.91
N LEU A 317 -3.40 -6.43 -13.86
CA LEU A 317 -1.95 -6.37 -14.00
C LEU A 317 -1.33 -5.68 -12.79
N LEU A 318 -1.93 -4.57 -12.35
CA LEU A 318 -1.50 -3.87 -11.15
C LEU A 318 -1.59 -4.75 -9.90
N MET A 319 -2.72 -5.45 -9.69
CA MET A 319 -2.88 -6.32 -8.52
C MET A 319 -1.79 -7.40 -8.49
N ASN A 320 -1.55 -8.07 -9.63
CA ASN A 320 -0.49 -9.08 -9.74
C ASN A 320 0.91 -8.48 -9.53
N ALA A 321 1.18 -7.29 -10.07
CA ALA A 321 2.47 -6.61 -9.91
C ALA A 321 2.73 -6.20 -8.45
N LEU A 322 1.69 -5.87 -7.68
CA LEU A 322 1.78 -5.58 -6.25
C LEU A 322 1.84 -6.84 -5.36
N GLY A 323 1.87 -8.04 -5.96
CA GLY A 323 1.93 -9.31 -5.24
C GLY A 323 0.59 -9.78 -4.66
N ILE A 324 -0.52 -9.17 -5.07
CA ILE A 324 -1.85 -9.54 -4.58
C ILE A 324 -2.32 -10.82 -5.28
N THR A 325 -2.58 -11.85 -4.49
CA THR A 325 -3.02 -13.17 -4.95
C THR A 325 -4.47 -13.44 -4.57
N THR A 326 -5.06 -14.49 -5.17
CA THR A 326 -6.42 -14.92 -4.82
C THR A 326 -6.52 -15.30 -3.35
N ASN A 327 -5.64 -16.18 -2.88
CA ASN A 327 -5.54 -16.59 -1.48
C ASN A 327 -4.17 -16.19 -0.92
N PHE A 328 -4.06 -16.07 0.41
CA PHE A 328 -2.76 -15.88 1.06
C PHE A 328 -1.84 -17.08 0.84
N SER A 329 -0.53 -16.85 0.87
CA SER A 329 0.44 -17.95 0.96
C SER A 329 0.57 -18.42 2.41
N TYR A 330 0.86 -19.71 2.58
CA TYR A 330 0.99 -20.34 3.90
C TYR A 330 2.01 -19.60 4.78
N SER A 331 3.17 -19.27 4.22
CA SER A 331 4.26 -18.60 4.93
C SER A 331 3.89 -17.19 5.41
N VAL A 332 3.04 -16.47 4.67
CA VAL A 332 2.57 -15.14 5.08
C VAL A 332 1.66 -15.25 6.31
N VAL A 333 0.72 -16.19 6.29
CA VAL A 333 -0.21 -16.41 7.41
C VAL A 333 0.53 -16.93 8.64
N GLU A 334 1.40 -17.93 8.46
CA GLU A 334 2.22 -18.53 9.53
C GLU A 334 3.07 -17.47 10.22
N LYS A 335 3.80 -16.64 9.44
CA LYS A 335 4.62 -15.56 10.01
C LYS A 335 3.81 -14.57 10.83
N LYS A 336 2.59 -14.22 10.40
CA LYS A 336 1.72 -13.32 11.17
C LYS A 336 1.31 -13.94 12.50
N ILE A 337 0.97 -15.23 12.51
CA ILE A 337 0.61 -15.95 13.73
C ILE A 337 1.80 -16.03 14.70
N LEU A 338 2.99 -16.34 14.20
CA LEU A 338 4.20 -16.39 15.03
C LEU A 338 4.54 -15.01 15.63
N ASN A 339 4.43 -13.94 14.85
CA ASN A 339 4.65 -12.57 15.34
C ASN A 339 3.63 -12.17 16.43
N LYS A 340 2.40 -12.71 16.43
CA LYS A 340 1.42 -12.43 17.50
C LYS A 340 1.92 -12.89 18.86
N LYS A 341 2.58 -14.06 18.93
CA LYS A 341 3.18 -14.55 20.17
C LYS A 341 4.21 -13.56 20.72
N GLU A 342 5.06 -13.02 19.86
CA GLU A 342 6.05 -12.01 20.24
C GLU A 342 5.40 -10.71 20.72
N THR A 343 4.30 -10.30 20.08
CA THR A 343 3.61 -9.05 20.38
C THR A 343 2.78 -9.12 21.67
N TRP A 344 2.11 -10.25 21.90
CA TRP A 344 1.24 -10.45 23.06
C TRP A 344 1.99 -10.97 24.31
N GLY A 345 3.19 -11.51 24.14
CA GLY A 345 4.03 -11.97 25.24
C GLY A 345 3.34 -13.01 26.13
N GLU A 346 3.49 -12.86 27.44
CA GLU A 346 2.87 -13.73 28.45
C GLU A 346 1.61 -13.12 29.08
N GLU A 347 1.04 -12.09 28.45
CA GLU A 347 -0.16 -11.42 28.96
C GLU A 347 -1.44 -12.24 28.71
N LYS A 348 -2.45 -12.01 29.54
CA LYS A 348 -3.78 -12.59 29.35
C LYS A 348 -4.47 -11.90 28.16
N LEU A 349 -4.87 -12.69 27.17
CA LEU A 349 -5.57 -12.21 25.99
C LEU A 349 -7.03 -11.83 26.30
N SER A 350 -7.55 -10.82 25.60
CA SER A 350 -8.98 -10.51 25.56
C SER A 350 -9.73 -11.47 24.62
N ASP A 351 -11.05 -11.54 24.77
CA ASP A 351 -11.89 -12.39 23.92
C ASP A 351 -11.80 -11.99 22.43
N GLU A 352 -11.64 -10.69 22.13
CA GLU A 352 -11.41 -10.22 20.76
C GLU A 352 -10.08 -10.72 20.20
N ALA A 353 -9.01 -10.72 21.01
CA ALA A 353 -7.70 -11.22 20.60
C ALA A 353 -7.73 -12.74 20.36
N VAL A 354 -8.46 -13.50 21.20
CA VAL A 354 -8.68 -14.94 21.00
C VAL A 354 -9.43 -15.20 19.69
N LEU A 355 -10.50 -14.47 19.42
CA LEU A 355 -11.27 -14.59 18.18
C LEU A 355 -10.42 -14.20 16.95
N GLN A 356 -9.54 -13.21 17.09
CA GLN A 356 -8.61 -12.85 16.04
C GLN A 356 -7.62 -13.97 15.74
N MET A 357 -7.07 -14.62 16.77
CA MET A 357 -6.20 -15.78 16.59
C MET A 357 -6.96 -16.95 15.93
N SER A 358 -8.22 -17.20 16.30
CA SER A 358 -8.99 -18.28 15.66
C SER A 358 -9.21 -18.04 14.17
N LYS A 359 -9.46 -16.79 13.75
CA LYS A 359 -9.58 -16.46 12.32
C LYS A 359 -8.29 -16.70 11.54
N LEU A 360 -7.14 -16.31 12.10
CA LEU A 360 -5.84 -16.52 11.46
C LEU A 360 -5.51 -18.01 11.31
N ILE A 361 -5.83 -18.81 12.32
CA ILE A 361 -5.61 -20.27 12.29
C ILE A 361 -6.54 -20.96 11.31
N ASP A 362 -7.79 -20.51 11.21
CA ASP A 362 -8.73 -20.99 10.20
C ASP A 362 -8.24 -20.68 8.77
N GLU A 363 -7.71 -19.47 8.54
CA GLU A 363 -7.09 -19.10 7.26
C GLU A 363 -5.83 -19.95 6.97
N LEU A 364 -4.99 -20.19 7.97
CA LEU A 364 -3.80 -21.05 7.83
C LEU A 364 -4.19 -22.49 7.45
N TYR A 365 -5.21 -23.03 8.11
CA TYR A 365 -5.75 -24.36 7.84
C TYR A 365 -6.25 -24.45 6.38
N LYS A 366 -7.00 -23.45 5.91
CA LYS A 366 -7.48 -23.41 4.51
C LYS A 366 -6.35 -23.41 3.50
N VAL A 367 -5.36 -22.55 3.69
CA VAL A 367 -4.22 -22.43 2.76
C VAL A 367 -3.39 -23.72 2.75
N SER A 368 -3.33 -24.47 3.85
CA SER A 368 -2.60 -25.74 3.93
C SER A 368 -3.04 -26.81 2.92
N PHE A 369 -4.31 -26.80 2.49
CA PHE A 369 -4.83 -27.73 1.47
C PHE A 369 -4.56 -27.28 0.03
N THR A 370 -4.23 -26.01 -0.15
CA THR A 370 -4.00 -25.43 -1.48
C THR A 370 -2.54 -25.49 -1.91
N THR A 371 -1.63 -25.66 -0.96
CA THR A 371 -0.20 -25.82 -1.20
C THR A 371 0.15 -27.30 -1.42
N LEU A 372 0.93 -27.61 -2.46
CA LEU A 372 1.46 -28.96 -2.74
C LEU A 372 2.47 -29.44 -1.68
N ASP A 373 2.91 -28.53 -0.80
CA ASP A 373 3.82 -28.84 0.30
C ASP A 373 3.02 -29.33 1.52
N ASN A 374 3.33 -30.55 1.99
CA ASN A 374 2.90 -31.08 3.29
C ASN A 374 3.64 -30.35 4.43
N ASN A 375 3.55 -29.02 4.48
CA ASN A 375 4.11 -28.22 5.55
C ASN A 375 3.20 -28.35 6.78
N GLN A 376 3.54 -29.29 7.67
CA GLN A 376 3.01 -29.29 9.02
C GLN A 376 3.71 -28.19 9.80
N VAL A 377 2.92 -27.28 10.39
CA VAL A 377 3.44 -26.34 11.39
C VAL A 377 4.08 -27.17 12.50
N SER A 378 5.30 -26.84 12.91
CA SER A 378 5.89 -27.48 14.08
C SER A 378 4.99 -27.22 15.29
N SER A 379 4.45 -28.28 15.89
CA SER A 379 3.55 -28.18 17.05
C SER A 379 4.20 -27.53 18.28
N GLU A 380 5.52 -27.33 18.25
CA GLU A 380 6.29 -26.63 19.29
C GLU A 380 6.38 -25.10 19.06
N SER A 381 6.31 -24.62 17.82
CA SER A 381 6.40 -23.19 17.52
C SER A 381 5.06 -22.48 17.72
N LEU A 382 3.96 -23.16 17.40
CA LEU A 382 2.62 -22.59 17.46
C LEU A 382 2.07 -22.55 18.89
N HIS A 383 1.51 -21.41 19.27
CA HIS A 383 0.94 -21.19 20.60
C HIS A 383 -0.50 -20.68 20.49
N LEU A 384 -1.41 -21.29 21.25
CA LEU A 384 -2.83 -20.97 21.27
C LEU A 384 -3.31 -20.68 22.69
N PRO A 385 -4.39 -19.91 22.88
CA PRO A 385 -4.87 -19.53 24.21
C PRO A 385 -5.48 -20.73 24.96
N ASP A 386 -5.07 -20.91 26.22
CA ASP A 386 -5.72 -21.81 27.18
C ASP A 386 -7.03 -21.21 27.72
N THR A 387 -7.79 -21.96 28.52
CA THR A 387 -9.04 -21.49 29.16
C THR A 387 -8.89 -20.25 30.03
N ARG A 388 -7.68 -19.89 30.44
CA ARG A 388 -7.39 -18.69 31.24
C ARG A 388 -6.99 -17.50 30.37
N GLY A 389 -6.83 -17.71 29.06
CA GLY A 389 -6.48 -16.68 28.08
C GLY A 389 -4.97 -16.53 27.85
N TYR A 390 -4.14 -17.46 28.33
CA TYR A 390 -2.69 -17.39 28.13
C TYR A 390 -2.25 -18.27 26.95
N LEU A 391 -1.32 -17.78 26.14
CA LEU A 391 -0.73 -18.55 25.04
C LEU A 391 0.08 -19.74 25.58
N GLN A 392 -0.28 -20.94 25.14
CA GLN A 392 0.39 -22.19 25.48
C GLN A 392 0.82 -22.94 24.22
N PRO A 393 1.95 -23.66 24.25
CA PRO A 393 2.34 -24.54 23.15
C PRO A 393 1.22 -25.52 22.79
N VAL A 394 0.98 -25.69 21.48
CA VAL A 394 -0.10 -26.55 20.96
C VAL A 394 0.00 -27.99 21.48
N ASN A 395 1.22 -28.54 21.60
CA ASN A 395 1.45 -29.90 22.13
C ASN A 395 1.06 -30.09 23.62
N LYS A 396 0.90 -29.01 24.40
CA LYS A 396 0.46 -29.04 25.80
C LYS A 396 -1.05 -28.89 25.94
N LEU A 397 -1.72 -28.38 24.91
CA LEU A 397 -3.15 -28.13 24.92
C LEU A 397 -3.96 -29.39 24.64
N CYS A 398 -5.20 -29.39 25.13
CA CYS A 398 -6.24 -30.32 24.73
C CYS A 398 -7.56 -29.58 24.47
N PHE A 399 -8.48 -30.18 23.71
CA PHE A 399 -9.83 -29.65 23.57
C PHE A 399 -10.81 -30.41 24.47
N ASP A 400 -11.85 -29.72 24.96
CA ASP A 400 -12.89 -30.36 25.77
C ASP A 400 -13.83 -31.18 24.87
N ASP A 401 -13.88 -32.49 25.08
CA ASP A 401 -14.73 -33.44 24.38
C ASP A 401 -16.10 -33.65 25.06
N GLY A 402 -16.43 -32.85 26.07
CA GLY A 402 -17.70 -32.95 26.81
C GLY A 402 -17.72 -34.08 27.84
N SER A 403 -16.60 -34.75 28.09
CA SER A 403 -16.48 -35.76 29.15
C SER A 403 -16.68 -35.13 30.54
N LYS A 404 -17.32 -35.88 31.45
CA LYS A 404 -17.50 -35.50 32.87
C LYS A 404 -16.20 -35.51 33.69
N LEU A 405 -15.05 -35.72 33.03
CA LEU A 405 -13.74 -35.69 33.66
C LEU A 405 -13.40 -34.26 34.07
N SER A 406 -12.94 -34.08 35.32
CA SER A 406 -12.44 -32.79 35.76
C SER A 406 -11.17 -32.43 34.99
N SER A 407 -11.11 -31.18 34.51
CA SER A 407 -9.94 -30.69 33.78
C SER A 407 -8.68 -30.72 34.64
N GLY A 408 -8.81 -30.54 35.96
CA GLY A 408 -7.67 -30.61 36.88
C GLY A 408 -6.55 -29.66 36.45
N ASN A 409 -5.35 -30.20 36.25
CA ASN A 409 -4.17 -29.46 35.77
C ASN A 409 -4.01 -29.47 34.25
N LEU A 410 -4.96 -30.01 33.48
CA LEU A 410 -4.91 -30.02 32.03
C LEU A 410 -5.15 -28.61 31.46
N LEU A 411 -4.38 -28.27 30.43
CA LEU A 411 -4.53 -27.01 29.72
C LEU A 411 -5.53 -27.18 28.57
N CYS A 412 -6.79 -26.87 28.84
CA CYS A 412 -7.81 -26.88 27.80
C CYS A 412 -7.73 -25.60 26.95
N MET A 413 -8.10 -25.68 25.67
CA MET A 413 -8.20 -24.49 24.82
C MET A 413 -9.27 -23.50 25.31
N HIS A 414 -9.07 -22.23 24.98
CA HIS A 414 -10.02 -21.17 25.28
C HIS A 414 -11.40 -21.42 24.66
N HIS A 415 -12.47 -21.20 25.43
CA HIS A 415 -13.86 -21.47 25.04
C HIS A 415 -14.34 -20.65 23.83
N ASN A 416 -13.84 -19.41 23.69
CA ASN A 416 -14.14 -18.53 22.55
C ASN A 416 -13.31 -18.84 21.30
N PHE A 417 -12.41 -19.83 21.34
CA PHE A 417 -11.60 -20.22 20.19
C PHE A 417 -12.40 -21.13 19.26
N LYS A 418 -13.00 -20.55 18.21
CA LYS A 418 -13.91 -21.25 17.29
C LYS A 418 -13.15 -21.98 16.19
N VAL A 419 -13.05 -23.31 16.29
CA VAL A 419 -12.41 -24.16 15.28
C VAL A 419 -13.13 -25.52 15.15
N SER A 420 -12.97 -26.17 13.99
CA SER A 420 -13.52 -27.50 13.74
C SER A 420 -12.66 -28.61 14.38
N ILE A 421 -13.25 -29.79 14.59
CA ILE A 421 -12.52 -30.96 15.11
C ILE A 421 -11.41 -31.40 14.15
N ASP A 422 -11.62 -31.30 12.84
CA ASP A 422 -10.60 -31.66 11.86
C ASP A 422 -9.39 -30.72 11.91
N MET A 423 -9.63 -29.43 12.13
CA MET A 423 -8.57 -28.47 12.36
C MET A 423 -7.80 -28.76 13.66
N LEU A 424 -8.48 -29.13 14.75
CA LEU A 424 -7.83 -29.53 16.00
C LEU A 424 -6.92 -30.74 15.80
N LYS A 425 -7.37 -31.74 15.05
CA LYS A 425 -6.57 -32.90 14.68
C LYS A 425 -5.38 -32.52 13.80
N TRP A 426 -5.58 -31.63 12.83
CA TRP A 426 -4.51 -31.12 11.97
C TRP A 426 -3.42 -30.38 12.77
N LEU A 427 -3.81 -29.64 13.81
CA LEU A 427 -2.89 -29.00 14.76
C LEU A 427 -2.19 -30.01 15.70
N GLY A 428 -2.64 -31.27 15.75
CA GLY A 428 -2.15 -32.27 16.70
C GLY A 428 -2.70 -32.12 18.12
N ILE A 429 -3.81 -31.38 18.30
CA ILE A 429 -4.47 -31.20 19.60
C ILE A 429 -5.40 -32.37 19.85
N VAL A 430 -5.14 -33.09 20.93
CA VAL A 430 -5.93 -34.26 21.35
C VAL A 430 -7.06 -33.88 22.31
N SER A 431 -7.99 -34.81 22.53
CA SER A 431 -9.08 -34.58 23.45
C SER A 431 -8.63 -34.59 24.90
N LYS A 432 -9.40 -33.93 25.78
CA LYS A 432 -9.21 -33.93 27.23
C LYS A 432 -9.11 -35.35 27.80
N THR A 433 -9.95 -36.27 27.32
CA THR A 433 -9.93 -37.68 27.74
C THR A 433 -8.63 -38.36 27.35
N GLN A 434 -8.19 -38.21 26.10
CA GLN A 434 -6.97 -38.82 25.60
C GLN A 434 -5.73 -38.30 26.34
N LYS A 435 -5.62 -36.98 26.54
CA LYS A 435 -4.46 -36.37 27.22
C LYS A 435 -4.28 -36.91 28.65
N ARG A 436 -5.37 -37.21 29.34
CA ARG A 436 -5.35 -37.75 30.70
C ARG A 436 -4.90 -39.22 30.75
N LEU A 437 -5.24 -40.00 29.73
CA LEU A 437 -4.77 -41.37 29.58
C LEU A 437 -3.27 -41.43 29.27
N GLU A 438 -2.78 -40.54 28.40
CA GLU A 438 -1.35 -40.42 28.07
C GLU A 438 -0.49 -40.13 29.33
N GLY A 439 -0.93 -39.19 30.18
CA GLY A 439 -0.23 -38.87 31.43
C GLY A 439 -0.15 -40.02 32.44
N SER A 440 -1.04 -41.01 32.32
CA SER A 440 -1.06 -42.20 33.19
C SER A 440 -0.11 -43.30 32.68
N SER A 441 0.43 -43.18 31.46
CA SER A 441 1.13 -44.25 30.74
C SER A 441 2.67 -44.16 30.78
N HIS A 442 3.25 -43.11 31.37
CA HIS A 442 4.68 -42.75 31.20
C HIS A 442 5.66 -43.22 32.30
N HIS A 443 5.29 -44.16 33.17
CA HIS A 443 6.26 -44.72 34.12
C HIS A 443 6.88 -46.02 33.55
N MET A 444 8.13 -45.92 33.06
CA MET A 444 9.21 -46.93 33.01
C MET A 444 9.92 -47.05 31.64
N HIS A 445 11.10 -46.44 31.52
CA HIS A 445 12.03 -46.64 30.40
C HIS A 445 13.50 -46.77 30.86
N PHE A 446 13.91 -47.96 31.34
CA PHE A 446 15.25 -48.56 31.11
C PHE A 446 15.28 -50.02 31.59
N GLY A 447 15.74 -50.97 30.76
CA GLY A 447 15.86 -52.41 31.08
C GLY A 447 15.30 -53.36 30.01
N GLN A 448 15.72 -54.63 30.03
CA GLN A 448 15.21 -55.68 29.13
C GLN A 448 13.74 -55.96 29.46
N LYS A 449 12.85 -55.82 28.47
CA LYS A 449 11.39 -55.88 28.66
C LYS A 449 10.81 -57.15 28.03
N GLU A 450 10.20 -57.99 28.84
CA GLU A 450 9.27 -59.02 28.35
C GLU A 450 7.92 -58.37 28.04
N PRO A 451 7.33 -58.55 26.85
CA PRO A 451 5.98 -58.10 26.57
C PRO A 451 4.99 -58.70 27.58
N LEU A 452 4.08 -57.88 28.12
CA LEU A 452 3.09 -58.32 29.12
C LEU A 452 2.29 -59.54 28.64
N THR A 453 1.96 -59.59 27.36
CA THR A 453 1.26 -60.71 26.73
C THR A 453 2.08 -62.01 26.74
N THR A 454 3.40 -61.95 26.63
CA THR A 454 4.29 -63.12 26.76
C THR A 454 4.31 -63.61 28.21
N ARG A 455 4.44 -62.69 29.17
CA ARG A 455 4.43 -63.04 30.59
C ARG A 455 3.10 -63.66 31.03
N LEU A 456 1.98 -63.06 30.63
CA LEU A 456 0.64 -63.61 30.90
C LEU A 456 0.47 -64.98 30.25
N ARG A 457 0.98 -65.17 29.02
CA ARG A 457 0.96 -66.49 28.36
C ARG A 457 1.72 -67.53 29.17
N ASN A 458 2.90 -67.21 29.68
CA ASN A 458 3.71 -68.14 30.48
C ASN A 458 2.98 -68.48 31.80
N ILE A 459 2.38 -67.50 32.48
CA ILE A 459 1.56 -67.73 33.68
C ILE A 459 0.38 -68.66 33.37
N LEU A 460 -0.32 -68.42 32.25
CA LEU A 460 -1.45 -69.27 31.83
C LEU A 460 -1.01 -70.69 31.39
N GLN A 461 0.25 -70.89 31.02
CA GLN A 461 0.81 -72.22 30.77
C GLN A 461 1.10 -72.96 32.09
N ASP A 462 1.61 -72.25 33.09
CA ASP A 462 1.90 -72.79 34.42
C ASP A 462 0.63 -73.04 35.25
N TYR A 463 -0.44 -72.27 34.97
CA TYR A 463 -1.78 -72.41 35.56
C TYR A 463 -2.81 -72.78 34.48
N PRO A 464 -2.91 -74.07 34.12
CA PRO A 464 -3.93 -74.52 33.18
C PRO A 464 -5.34 -74.23 33.73
N CYS A 465 -6.28 -73.92 32.82
CA CYS A 465 -7.64 -73.47 33.13
C CYS A 465 -8.49 -74.59 33.77
N ASP A 466 -8.23 -74.89 35.04
CA ASP A 466 -8.91 -75.90 35.83
C ASP A 466 -9.71 -75.26 37.00
N SER A 467 -10.17 -76.08 37.94
CA SER A 467 -10.88 -75.60 39.14
C SER A 467 -10.06 -74.64 40.01
N GLY A 468 -8.74 -74.49 39.77
CA GLY A 468 -7.84 -73.58 40.46
C GLY A 468 -8.27 -72.11 40.34
N ILE A 469 -8.80 -71.68 39.19
CA ILE A 469 -9.27 -70.30 39.01
C ILE A 469 -10.40 -69.96 40.00
N MET A 470 -11.32 -70.90 40.21
CA MET A 470 -12.41 -70.70 41.16
C MET A 470 -11.90 -70.65 42.60
N LYS A 471 -10.88 -71.45 42.93
CA LYS A 471 -10.25 -71.44 44.26
C LYS A 471 -9.48 -70.15 44.53
N GLU A 472 -8.76 -69.62 43.54
CA GLU A 472 -8.05 -68.34 43.63
C GLU A 472 -9.02 -67.17 43.86
N LEU A 473 -10.15 -67.13 43.14
CA LEU A 473 -11.18 -66.11 43.35
C LEU A 473 -11.85 -66.24 44.72
N LEU A 474 -12.04 -67.46 45.22
CA LEU A 474 -12.51 -67.70 46.58
C LEU A 474 -11.49 -67.26 47.64
N GLN A 475 -10.20 -67.54 47.43
CA GLN A 475 -9.13 -67.12 48.32
C GLN A 475 -9.00 -65.59 48.38
N ASN A 476 -9.12 -64.91 47.24
CA ASN A 476 -9.15 -63.44 47.21
C ASN A 476 -10.32 -62.87 48.03
N ALA A 477 -11.46 -63.55 48.06
CA ALA A 477 -12.61 -63.16 48.87
C ALA A 477 -12.37 -63.43 50.37
N ASP A 478 -11.77 -64.57 50.71
CA ASP A 478 -11.37 -64.92 52.09
C ASP A 478 -10.33 -63.95 52.65
N ASP A 479 -9.28 -63.63 51.87
CA ASP A 479 -8.24 -62.66 52.22
C ASP A 479 -8.82 -61.23 52.42
N ALA A 480 -9.92 -60.92 51.73
CA ALA A 480 -10.67 -59.68 51.89
C ALA A 480 -11.69 -59.72 53.05
N GLY A 481 -11.82 -60.86 53.75
CA GLY A 481 -12.75 -61.04 54.85
C GLY A 481 -14.23 -61.15 54.45
N ALA A 482 -14.52 -61.53 53.20
CA ALA A 482 -15.90 -61.71 52.74
C ALA A 482 -16.56 -62.92 53.42
N THR A 483 -17.86 -62.81 53.71
CA THR A 483 -18.66 -63.92 54.25
C THR A 483 -19.52 -64.61 53.19
N GLU A 484 -19.69 -63.97 52.04
CA GLU A 484 -20.48 -64.48 50.92
C GLU A 484 -19.73 -64.29 49.60
N VAL A 485 -19.76 -65.32 48.76
CA VAL A 485 -19.22 -65.31 47.40
C VAL A 485 -20.23 -65.92 46.44
N ALA A 486 -20.49 -65.26 45.32
CA ALA A 486 -21.39 -65.75 44.28
C ALA A 486 -20.68 -65.77 42.92
N PHE A 487 -20.81 -66.91 42.21
CA PHE A 487 -20.36 -67.08 40.83
C PHE A 487 -21.58 -67.06 39.91
N ILE A 488 -21.60 -66.11 38.98
CA ILE A 488 -22.75 -65.85 38.11
C ILE A 488 -22.27 -65.98 36.66
N ILE A 489 -22.84 -66.92 35.92
CA ILE A 489 -22.65 -67.01 34.47
C ILE A 489 -23.70 -66.12 33.82
N ASP A 490 -23.27 -64.98 33.29
CA ASP A 490 -24.11 -64.06 32.56
C ASP A 490 -23.95 -64.30 31.06
N LEU A 491 -24.99 -64.83 30.41
CA LEU A 491 -24.98 -65.15 28.98
C LEU A 491 -25.50 -64.03 28.09
N ARG A 492 -25.78 -62.84 28.65
CA ARG A 492 -26.30 -61.70 27.89
C ARG A 492 -25.25 -61.14 26.93
N HIS A 493 -25.74 -60.52 25.86
CA HIS A 493 -24.95 -59.65 25.00
C HIS A 493 -25.42 -58.21 25.19
N LEU A 494 -24.48 -57.32 25.50
CA LEU A 494 -24.76 -55.92 25.79
C LEU A 494 -24.63 -55.04 24.51
N PRO A 495 -25.32 -53.89 24.44
CA PRO A 495 -25.28 -53.00 23.28
C PRO A 495 -23.88 -52.43 23.02
N THR A 496 -23.55 -52.18 21.75
CA THR A 496 -22.24 -51.66 21.31
C THR A 496 -22.27 -50.22 20.79
N ASP A 497 -23.45 -49.57 20.82
CA ASP A 497 -23.66 -48.25 20.19
C ASP A 497 -22.97 -47.09 20.93
N THR A 498 -22.66 -47.26 22.22
CA THR A 498 -22.12 -46.21 23.10
C THR A 498 -20.76 -46.57 23.71
N LEU A 499 -19.98 -47.39 23.00
CA LEU A 499 -18.64 -47.80 23.46
C LEU A 499 -17.62 -46.67 23.37
N PHE A 500 -16.63 -46.72 24.27
CA PHE A 500 -15.47 -45.83 24.26
C PHE A 500 -14.66 -45.92 22.94
N ASP A 501 -14.50 -47.15 22.42
CA ASP A 501 -13.90 -47.42 21.12
C ASP A 501 -14.53 -48.72 20.55
N LYS A 502 -14.65 -48.79 19.21
CA LYS A 502 -15.21 -49.97 18.52
C LYS A 502 -14.41 -51.25 18.78
N MET A 503 -13.13 -51.15 19.11
CA MET A 503 -12.29 -52.29 19.49
C MET A 503 -12.77 -53.03 20.75
N TYR A 504 -13.61 -52.41 21.59
CA TYR A 504 -14.17 -53.04 22.80
C TYR A 504 -15.44 -53.85 22.53
N ALA A 505 -15.98 -53.85 21.29
CA ALA A 505 -17.18 -54.60 20.94
C ALA A 505 -17.12 -56.10 21.30
N PRO A 506 -15.97 -56.82 21.15
CA PRO A 506 -15.88 -58.22 21.56
C PRO A 506 -16.06 -58.47 23.06
N LEU A 507 -15.92 -57.45 23.92
CA LEU A 507 -16.04 -57.58 25.37
C LEU A 507 -17.48 -57.48 25.89
N GLN A 508 -18.45 -57.16 25.03
CA GLN A 508 -19.87 -57.04 25.40
C GLN A 508 -20.63 -58.38 25.36
N GLY A 509 -19.93 -59.51 25.23
CA GLY A 509 -20.52 -60.86 25.19
C GLY A 509 -20.69 -61.53 26.55
N PRO A 510 -20.97 -62.85 26.56
CA PRO A 510 -21.12 -63.64 27.79
C PRO A 510 -19.92 -63.53 28.73
N SER A 511 -20.17 -63.47 30.03
CA SER A 511 -19.14 -63.30 31.05
C SER A 511 -19.38 -64.18 32.29
N LEU A 512 -18.28 -64.48 33.00
CA LEU A 512 -18.34 -64.99 34.37
C LEU A 512 -18.17 -63.80 35.32
N SER A 513 -19.23 -63.45 36.03
CA SER A 513 -19.21 -62.42 37.06
C SER A 513 -19.02 -63.08 38.43
N VAL A 514 -18.08 -62.57 39.21
CA VAL A 514 -17.81 -63.06 40.58
C VAL A 514 -18.03 -61.93 41.55
N TYR A 515 -18.90 -62.16 42.53
CA TYR A 515 -19.26 -61.21 43.57
C TYR A 515 -18.76 -61.73 44.91
N ASN A 516 -18.25 -60.82 45.74
CA ASN A 516 -18.10 -61.04 47.17
C ASN A 516 -18.67 -59.83 47.93
N ASN A 517 -19.03 -60.01 49.20
CA ASN A 517 -19.65 -58.94 50.00
C ASN A 517 -18.64 -58.07 50.78
N SER A 518 -17.38 -58.02 50.36
CA SER A 518 -16.33 -57.18 50.96
C SER A 518 -15.99 -55.99 50.04
N GLU A 519 -15.56 -54.87 50.62
CA GLU A 519 -15.23 -53.65 49.87
C GLU A 519 -13.71 -53.55 49.56
N PHE A 520 -13.36 -53.01 48.38
CA PHE A 520 -11.97 -52.75 48.05
C PHE A 520 -11.39 -51.61 48.90
N VAL A 521 -10.43 -51.92 49.76
CA VAL A 521 -9.62 -50.91 50.46
C VAL A 521 -8.60 -50.31 49.47
N VAL A 522 -8.26 -49.03 49.61
CA VAL A 522 -7.34 -48.28 48.71
C VAL A 522 -6.00 -48.99 48.46
N ALA A 523 -5.50 -49.77 49.42
CA ALA A 523 -4.28 -50.55 49.28
C ALA A 523 -4.44 -51.78 48.35
N PHE A 524 -5.65 -52.34 48.22
CA PHE A 524 -5.95 -53.47 47.33
C PHE A 524 -6.17 -53.04 45.89
N SER A 525 -6.83 -51.91 45.64
CA SER A 525 -7.06 -51.40 44.27
C SER A 525 -5.74 -51.11 43.52
N HIS A 526 -4.71 -50.72 44.27
CA HIS A 526 -3.39 -50.44 43.72
C HIS A 526 -2.57 -51.70 43.40
N LYS A 527 -2.89 -52.86 44.01
CA LYS A 527 -2.21 -54.14 43.77
C LYS A 527 -2.78 -54.88 42.56
N ILE A 528 -4.09 -54.81 42.36
CA ILE A 528 -4.77 -55.48 41.23
C ILE A 528 -4.37 -54.89 39.87
N SER A 529 -3.94 -53.62 39.85
CA SER A 529 -3.45 -52.94 38.65
C SER A 529 -1.98 -53.25 38.30
N LEU A 530 -1.23 -53.93 39.17
CA LEU A 530 0.20 -54.25 38.97
C LEU A 530 0.42 -55.54 38.16
N ILE A 531 -0.27 -55.66 37.02
CA ILE A 531 -0.12 -56.83 36.15
C ILE A 531 1.28 -56.80 35.54
N GLY A 532 2.13 -57.78 35.91
CA GLY A 532 3.47 -57.96 35.35
C GLY A 532 4.60 -57.22 36.09
N ILE A 533 4.32 -56.55 37.20
CA ILE A 533 5.34 -55.88 38.03
C ILE A 533 5.64 -56.81 39.22
N ARG A 534 6.91 -57.18 39.40
CA ARG A 534 7.42 -57.77 40.63
C ARG A 534 8.36 -56.78 41.28
#